data_AF-A0A7W0N7U2-F1
#
_entry.id   AF-A0A7W0N7U2-F1
#
_cell.length_a   1.000
_cell.length_b   1.000
_cell.length_c   1.000
_cell.angle_alpha   90.00
_cell.angle_beta   90.00
_cell.angle_gamma   90.00
#
_symmetry.space_group_name_H-M   'P 1'
#
loop_
_entity.id
_entity.type
_entity.pdbx_description
1 polymer ?
#
loop_
_entity_poly.entity_id
_entity_poly.type
_entity_poly.pdbx_seq_one_letter_code
_entity_poly.pdbx_strand_id
1 'polypeptide(L)'
;MLGFYALAAEDGAMALEHLWVSPEHIGTGVGRKLFAHAVDKAISLNAKSIDIESDPNAEEFYKRMGAKRIGENVTQVEETKRILPRLRVDL
;
A
#
# COMPACT_ATOMS: atom_id res chain seq x y z
N MET A 1 18.31 4.36 -8.18
CA MET A 1 16.85 4.48 -7.93
C MET A 1 16.62 4.20 -6.45
N LEU A 2 15.88 5.04 -5.72
CA LEU A 2 15.67 4.92 -4.26
C LEU A 2 14.46 4.05 -3.89
N GLY A 3 13.55 3.87 -4.84
CA GLY A 3 12.30 3.16 -4.67
C GLY A 3 11.33 3.54 -5.78
N PHE A 4 10.19 2.88 -5.81
CA PHE A 4 9.11 3.14 -6.76
C PHE A 4 7.77 2.71 -6.19
N TYR A 5 6.69 3.14 -6.84
CA TYR A 5 5.37 2.59 -6.56
C TYR A 5 4.56 2.39 -7.86
N ALA A 6 3.51 1.58 -7.78
CA ALA A 6 2.52 1.39 -8.85
C ALA A 6 1.11 1.63 -8.31
N LEU A 7 0.29 2.32 -9.10
CA LEU A 7 -1.14 2.47 -8.86
C LEU A 7 -1.90 1.83 -10.01
N ALA A 8 -2.88 1.00 -9.67
CA ALA A 8 -3.84 0.44 -10.61
C ALA A 8 -5.23 1.02 -10.32
N ALA A 9 -5.99 1.34 -11.36
CA ALA A 9 -7.38 1.76 -11.19
C ALA A 9 -8.25 0.53 -10.92
N GLU A 10 -9.04 0.59 -9.85
CA GLU A 10 -10.07 -0.40 -9.53
C GLU A 10 -11.39 0.35 -9.31
N ASP A 11 -12.54 -0.27 -9.60
CA ASP A 11 -13.85 0.41 -9.65
C ASP A 11 -14.12 1.39 -8.47
N GLY A 12 -13.87 2.69 -8.70
CA GLY A 12 -14.07 3.77 -7.74
C GLY A 12 -12.92 4.03 -6.74
N ALA A 13 -11.81 3.31 -6.82
CA ALA A 13 -10.63 3.42 -5.97
C ALA A 13 -9.32 3.27 -6.78
N MET A 14 -8.18 3.39 -6.09
CA MET A 14 -6.88 3.04 -6.65
C MET A 14 -6.24 1.94 -5.80
N ALA A 15 -5.75 0.87 -6.41
CA ALA A 15 -4.94 -0.13 -5.72
C ALA A 15 -3.47 0.29 -5.73
N LEU A 16 -2.83 0.29 -4.56
CA LEU A 16 -1.39 0.43 -4.41
C LEU A 16 -0.76 -0.98 -4.39
N GLU A 17 -0.33 -1.46 -5.56
CA GLU A 17 0.14 -2.84 -5.72
C GLU A 17 1.62 -3.03 -5.35
N HIS A 18 2.42 -2.03 -5.67
CA HIS A 18 3.86 -2.08 -5.46
C HIS A 18 4.28 -0.80 -4.77
N LEU A 19 4.96 -0.92 -3.62
CA LEU A 19 5.68 0.17 -2.98
C LEU A 19 6.98 -0.41 -2.44
N TRP A 20 8.07 -0.10 -3.12
CA TRP A 20 9.38 -0.63 -2.83
C TRP A 20 10.35 0.50 -2.55
N VAL A 21 11.18 0.29 -1.53
CA VAL A 21 12.29 1.19 -1.17
C VAL A 21 13.55 0.34 -1.20
N SER A 22 14.63 0.87 -1.78
CA SER A 22 15.93 0.20 -1.76
C SER A 22 16.35 -0.09 -0.31
N PRO A 23 16.82 -1.31 0.03
CA PRO A 23 17.07 -1.72 1.41
C PRO A 23 17.95 -0.75 2.20
N GLU A 24 18.98 -0.20 1.56
CA GLU A 24 19.92 0.79 2.14
C GLU A 24 19.25 2.13 2.54
N HIS A 25 18.01 2.38 2.10
CA HIS A 25 17.23 3.58 2.36
C HIS A 25 15.99 3.33 3.23
N ILE A 26 15.80 2.12 3.77
CA ILE A 26 14.72 1.84 4.72
C ILE A 26 14.94 2.66 6.00
N GLY A 27 13.87 3.23 6.56
CA GLY A 27 13.94 4.08 7.76
C GLY A 27 14.38 5.53 7.53
N THR A 28 14.75 5.91 6.29
CA THR A 28 15.21 7.27 5.95
C THR A 28 14.07 8.25 5.57
N GLY A 29 12.82 7.75 5.52
CA GLY A 29 11.65 8.53 5.11
C GLY A 29 11.32 8.47 3.61
N VAL A 30 12.10 7.75 2.80
CA VAL A 30 11.80 7.55 1.36
C VAL A 30 10.41 6.93 1.14
N GLY A 31 10.06 5.88 1.89
CA GLY A 31 8.75 5.22 1.77
C GLY A 31 7.59 6.18 2.05
N ARG A 32 7.72 7.07 3.05
CA ARG A 32 6.71 8.10 3.34
C ARG A 32 6.53 9.06 2.17
N LYS A 33 7.64 9.50 1.53
CA LYS A 33 7.57 10.40 0.38
C LYS A 33 6.93 9.73 -0.84
N LEU A 34 7.27 8.47 -1.11
CA LEU A 34 6.64 7.69 -2.18
C LEU A 34 5.15 7.53 -1.94
N PHE A 35 4.76 7.20 -0.70
CA PHE A 35 3.36 7.03 -0.34
C PHE A 35 2.57 8.35 -0.47
N ALA A 36 3.10 9.46 0.04
CA ALA A 36 2.48 10.78 -0.10
C ALA A 36 2.29 11.16 -1.58
N HIS A 37 3.30 10.91 -2.42
CA HIS A 37 3.19 11.13 -3.86
C HIS A 37 2.12 10.22 -4.52
N ALA A 38 1.98 8.97 -4.06
CA ALA A 38 0.92 8.08 -4.53
C ALA A 38 -0.48 8.59 -4.15
N VAL A 39 -0.65 9.13 -2.93
CA VAL A 39 -1.87 9.78 -2.46
C VAL A 39 -2.23 10.98 -3.35
N ASP A 40 -1.28 11.90 -3.55
CA ASP A 40 -1.50 13.07 -4.41
C ASP A 40 -1.86 12.66 -5.85
N LYS A 41 -1.21 11.60 -6.37
CA LYS A 41 -1.50 11.08 -7.69
C LYS A 41 -2.91 10.48 -7.77
N ALA A 42 -3.34 9.72 -6.77
CA ALA A 42 -4.68 9.14 -6.74
C ALA A 42 -5.78 10.21 -6.63
N ILE A 43 -5.56 11.25 -5.82
CA ILE A 43 -6.45 12.43 -5.74
C ILE A 43 -6.55 13.11 -7.11
N SER A 44 -5.43 13.30 -7.81
CA SER A 44 -5.42 13.91 -9.15
C SER A 44 -6.18 13.08 -10.21
N LEU A 45 -6.38 11.79 -9.94
CA LEU A 45 -7.14 10.86 -10.77
C LEU A 45 -8.60 10.71 -10.30
N ASN A 46 -9.06 11.56 -9.37
CA ASN A 46 -10.40 11.55 -8.77
C ASN A 46 -10.76 10.24 -8.04
N ALA A 47 -9.77 9.53 -7.51
CA ALA A 47 -10.02 8.39 -6.65
C ALA A 47 -10.58 8.86 -5.30
N LYS A 48 -11.48 8.07 -4.71
CA LYS A 48 -12.05 8.35 -3.37
C LYS A 48 -11.27 7.68 -2.24
N SER A 49 -10.47 6.69 -2.59
CA SER A 49 -9.71 5.87 -1.65
C SER A 49 -8.57 5.14 -2.36
N ILE A 50 -7.57 4.77 -1.58
CA ILE A 50 -6.51 3.83 -1.98
C ILE A 50 -6.67 2.53 -1.20
N ASP A 51 -6.72 1.40 -1.92
CA ASP A 51 -6.70 0.06 -1.36
C ASP A 51 -5.28 -0.51 -1.41
N ILE A 52 -4.91 -1.25 -0.36
CA ILE A 52 -3.56 -1.79 -0.19
C ILE A 52 -3.69 -3.24 0.27
N GLU A 53 -3.11 -4.16 -0.48
CA GLU A 53 -2.80 -5.50 0.01
C GLU A 53 -1.38 -5.47 0.59
N SER A 54 -1.30 -5.44 1.92
CA SER A 54 -0.04 -5.25 2.63
C SER A 54 0.60 -6.59 2.97
N ASP A 55 1.94 -6.63 2.96
CA ASP A 55 2.66 -7.62 3.75
C ASP A 55 2.40 -7.37 5.26
N PRO A 56 2.28 -8.42 6.10
CA PRO A 56 2.09 -8.25 7.54
C PRO A 56 3.16 -7.36 8.20
N ASN A 57 4.40 -7.40 7.71
CA ASN A 57 5.49 -6.59 8.25
C ASN A 57 5.37 -5.10 7.88
N ALA A 58 4.62 -4.79 6.81
CA ALA A 58 4.40 -3.44 6.33
C ALA A 58 3.09 -2.82 6.83
N GLU A 59 2.23 -3.58 7.50
CA GLU A 59 0.92 -3.10 7.97
C GLU A 59 1.05 -1.86 8.85
N GLU A 60 1.98 -1.89 9.81
CA GLU A 60 2.21 -0.77 10.74
C GLU A 60 2.79 0.47 10.04
N PHE A 61 3.53 0.30 8.93
CA PHE A 61 3.95 1.43 8.12
C PHE A 61 2.73 2.14 7.51
N TYR A 62 1.82 1.40 6.87
CA TYR A 62 0.64 1.98 6.25
C TYR A 62 -0.34 2.56 7.27
N LYS A 63 -0.53 1.92 8.42
CA LYS A 63 -1.32 2.47 9.53
C LYS A 63 -0.81 3.82 10.00
N ARG A 64 0.52 3.98 10.13
CA ARG A 64 1.13 5.27 10.48
C ARG A 64 0.90 6.33 9.41
N MET A 65 0.65 5.93 8.16
CA MET A 65 0.29 6.84 7.06
C MET A 65 -1.21 7.13 6.98
N GLY A 66 -2.01 6.62 7.92
CA GLY A 66 -3.46 6.85 7.98
C GLY A 66 -4.30 5.72 7.39
N ALA A 67 -3.70 4.61 6.96
CA ALA A 67 -4.45 3.46 6.48
C ALA A 67 -5.18 2.75 7.62
N LYS A 68 -6.39 2.27 7.34
CA LYS A 68 -7.20 1.46 8.26
C LYS A 68 -7.30 0.05 7.72
N ARG A 69 -7.23 -0.95 8.59
CA ARG A 69 -7.46 -2.35 8.18
C ARG A 69 -8.96 -2.56 7.91
N ILE A 70 -9.27 -3.00 6.69
CA ILE A 70 -10.62 -3.27 6.21
C ILE A 70 -10.89 -4.77 6.02
N GLY A 71 -9.85 -5.61 6.15
CA GLY A 71 -9.98 -7.06 6.09
C GLY A 71 -8.63 -7.73 5.93
N GLU A 72 -8.66 -8.93 5.35
CA GLU A 72 -7.48 -9.70 4.97
C GLU A 72 -7.82 -10.59 3.77
N ASN A 73 -6.85 -10.77 2.89
CA ASN A 73 -6.89 -11.79 1.85
C ASN A 73 -6.13 -13.01 2.34
N VAL A 74 -6.84 -14.14 2.35
CA VAL A 74 -6.29 -15.43 2.74
C VAL A 74 -6.10 -16.25 1.49
N THR A 75 -4.85 -16.54 1.14
CA THR A 75 -4.51 -17.44 0.05
C THR A 75 -3.89 -18.71 0.63
N GLN A 76 -4.45 -19.85 0.25
CA GLN A 76 -3.86 -21.15 0.57
C GLN A 76 -3.05 -21.62 -0.63
N VAL A 77 -1.73 -21.78 -0.44
CA VAL A 77 -0.85 -22.38 -1.42
C VAL A 77 -0.28 -23.64 -0.78
N GLU A 78 -0.73 -24.79 -1.27
CA GLU A 78 -0.43 -26.12 -0.71
C GLU A 78 -0.73 -26.20 0.80
N GLU A 79 0.29 -26.39 1.63
CA GLU A 79 0.20 -26.47 3.11
C GLU A 79 0.43 -25.11 3.81
N THR A 80 0.72 -24.04 3.07
CA THR A 80 1.01 -22.72 3.65
C THR A 80 -0.17 -21.76 3.47
N LYS A 81 -0.66 -21.23 4.60
CA LYS A 81 -1.66 -20.16 4.63
C LYS A 81 -0.97 -18.79 4.59
N ARG A 82 -1.09 -18.07 3.48
CA ARG A 82 -0.63 -16.68 3.37
C ARG A 82 -1.79 -15.75 3.70
N ILE A 83 -1.60 -14.88 4.68
CA ILE A 83 -2.59 -13.90 5.11
C ILE A 83 -2.01 -12.52 4.81
N LEU A 84 -2.67 -11.76 3.94
CA LEU A 84 -2.29 -10.41 3.57
C LEU A 84 -3.33 -9.42 4.11
N PRO A 85 -2.95 -8.57 5.08
CA PRO A 85 -3.84 -7.51 5.54
C PRO A 85 -4.32 -6.63 4.38
N ARG A 86 -5.63 -6.40 4.31
CA ARG A 86 -6.21 -5.41 3.42
C ARG A 86 -6.42 -4.11 4.15
N LEU A 87 -5.84 -3.05 3.64
CA LEU A 87 -5.90 -1.71 4.21
C LEU A 87 -6.53 -0.73 3.21
N ARG A 88 -7.13 0.33 3.75
CA ARG A 88 -7.68 1.43 2.96
C ARG A 88 -7.27 2.78 3.53
N VAL A 89 -6.98 3.72 2.64
CA VAL A 89 -6.78 5.13 2.95
C VAL A 89 -7.88 5.91 2.23
N ASP A 90 -8.67 6.65 2.98
CA ASP A 90 -9.67 7.56 2.42
C ASP A 90 -8.96 8.84 1.94
N LEU A 91 -9.31 9.34 0.75
CA LEU A 91 -8.67 10.49 0.09
C LEU A 91 -9.47 11.79 0.23
#